data_AF-A0A2C6A925-F1
#
_entry.id   AF-A0A2C6A925-F1
#
_cell.length_a   1.000
_cell.length_b   1.000
_cell.length_c   1.000
_cell.angle_alpha   90.00
_cell.angle_beta   90.00
_cell.angle_gamma   90.00
#
_symmetry.space_group_name_H-M   'P 1'
#
loop_
_entity.id
_entity.type
_entity.pdbx_description
1 polymer ?
#
loop_
_entity_poly.entity_id
_entity_poly.type
_entity_poly.pdbx_seq_one_letter_code
_entity_poly.pdbx_strand_id
1 'polypeptide(L)'
;MKSDNLDDIFKKKRTSDLSFILRIVAIVFAMLIIFYLFFFIFNIADDNSYEIEQNGEKYGKSEFIKYQGEIYVPVPSGGLYTLTDVDVESFKALDSGGYIERIVGLDKNHVYFGNIPIPDLNPDTFYSIGNGYYSDGRNTYFCSASSERNTELSKLTEVIQMLTYSKSKSKKTQSYIYPYKKIETDKKLKPIENLYFFATDGEKVYYKGEVLENADLSTLENIDGYNEYFADKVNVYYKSKILPIKNSGKLRVVSSEQGDEFLYDEVNGYIFIEDYSFDREKAPYKVIGNEGNHLYNLIFINNEGIYYYDNQEKKQKRAGDNIFIGNVEEITPNVFSDDENIYYLHAYDIRSATRSSANKLISRNTEIYFLDKKEDWQKVSDIQNGHAGAIWKKGDIYYYFDNFGIFQLIDDTVYQISDKETVEYLLNNNIGPSSIRKFIENNKLIVVNGEEKVKIEVKYDDSITISVKYFRIILIFIGLVSIFYKKIKKLRNKNE
;
A
#
# COMPACT_ATOMS: atom_id res chain seq x y z
N MET A 1 -80.57 -0.44 -21.25
CA MET A 1 -80.32 -1.74 -20.59
C MET A 1 -78.82 -2.00 -20.64
N LYS A 2 -78.15 -2.01 -19.47
CA LYS A 2 -76.72 -2.28 -19.19
C LYS A 2 -75.68 -1.36 -19.87
N SER A 3 -75.18 -0.32 -19.19
CA SER A 3 -73.90 -0.33 -18.45
C SER A 3 -73.10 -1.62 -18.61
N ASP A 4 -71.90 -1.55 -19.21
CA ASP A 4 -70.71 -2.30 -18.77
C ASP A 4 -69.49 -1.96 -19.66
N ASN A 5 -68.33 -1.80 -19.02
CA ASN A 5 -67.00 -2.17 -19.54
C ASN A 5 -66.14 -1.24 -20.42
N LEU A 6 -66.04 0.07 -20.15
CA LEU A 6 -64.83 0.83 -20.61
C LEU A 6 -63.91 1.23 -19.45
N ASP A 7 -64.46 1.74 -18.35
CA ASP A 7 -63.67 2.09 -17.16
C ASP A 7 -63.06 0.87 -16.47
N ASP A 8 -63.75 -0.28 -16.51
CA ASP A 8 -63.23 -1.52 -15.93
C ASP A 8 -62.08 -2.11 -16.77
N ILE A 9 -62.10 -1.94 -18.10
CA ILE A 9 -61.01 -2.39 -18.98
C ILE A 9 -59.76 -1.53 -18.78
N PHE A 10 -59.89 -0.21 -18.60
CA PHE A 10 -58.75 0.68 -18.34
C PHE A 10 -58.22 0.56 -16.90
N LYS A 11 -59.08 0.37 -15.89
CA LYS A 11 -58.63 0.05 -14.51
C LYS A 11 -57.92 -1.30 -14.43
N LYS A 12 -58.45 -2.35 -15.09
CA LYS A 12 -57.88 -3.70 -15.07
C LYS A 12 -56.53 -3.78 -15.82
N LYS A 13 -56.35 -2.98 -16.88
CA LYS A 13 -55.08 -2.93 -17.64
C LYS A 13 -53.98 -2.16 -16.91
N ARG A 14 -54.29 -0.99 -16.34
CA ARG A 14 -53.34 -0.12 -15.60
C ARG A 14 -52.90 -0.70 -14.25
N THR A 15 -53.79 -1.43 -13.56
CA THR A 15 -53.45 -2.19 -12.35
C THR A 15 -52.64 -3.46 -12.64
N SER A 16 -52.85 -4.11 -13.79
CA SER A 16 -52.07 -5.29 -14.17
C SER A 16 -50.60 -4.97 -14.48
N ASP A 17 -50.33 -3.84 -15.15
CA ASP A 17 -48.95 -3.44 -15.48
C ASP A 17 -48.17 -2.96 -14.23
N LEU A 18 -48.81 -2.21 -13.33
CA LEU A 18 -48.18 -1.76 -12.09
C LEU A 18 -47.95 -2.92 -11.11
N SER A 19 -48.94 -3.82 -10.95
CA SER A 19 -48.79 -5.02 -10.12
C SER A 19 -47.76 -6.00 -10.69
N PHE A 20 -47.63 -6.06 -12.02
CA PHE A 20 -46.57 -6.83 -12.68
C PHE A 20 -45.18 -6.25 -12.43
N ILE A 21 -45.02 -4.92 -12.54
CA ILE A 21 -43.76 -4.23 -12.21
C ILE A 21 -43.41 -4.39 -10.72
N LEU A 22 -44.37 -4.21 -9.81
CA LEU A 22 -44.15 -4.41 -8.36
C LEU A 22 -43.75 -5.85 -8.03
N ARG A 23 -44.31 -6.85 -8.72
CA ARG A 23 -43.88 -8.25 -8.58
C ARG A 23 -42.45 -8.46 -9.07
N ILE A 24 -42.07 -7.88 -10.21
CA ILE A 24 -40.68 -7.95 -10.70
C ILE A 24 -39.73 -7.27 -9.71
N VAL A 25 -40.06 -6.08 -9.22
CA VAL A 25 -39.24 -5.36 -8.24
C VAL A 25 -39.10 -6.15 -6.94
N ALA A 26 -40.20 -6.73 -6.44
CA ALA A 26 -40.17 -7.58 -5.25
C ALA A 26 -39.32 -8.85 -5.45
N ILE A 27 -39.39 -9.47 -6.63
CA ILE A 27 -38.56 -10.63 -6.98
C ILE A 27 -37.08 -10.23 -7.06
N VAL A 28 -36.75 -9.09 -7.67
CA VAL A 28 -35.37 -8.55 -7.73
C VAL A 28 -34.85 -8.21 -6.33
N PHE A 29 -35.68 -7.60 -5.48
CA PHE A 29 -35.31 -7.25 -4.12
C PHE A 29 -35.13 -8.50 -3.24
N ALA A 30 -35.99 -9.51 -3.40
CA ALA A 30 -35.84 -10.81 -2.74
C ALA A 30 -34.56 -11.52 -3.22
N MET A 31 -34.24 -11.48 -4.52
CA MET A 31 -32.98 -12.01 -5.04
C MET A 31 -31.76 -11.26 -4.47
N LEU A 32 -31.83 -9.94 -4.29
CA LEU A 32 -30.77 -9.13 -3.67
C LEU A 32 -30.59 -9.46 -2.18
N ILE A 33 -31.68 -9.63 -1.43
CA ILE A 33 -31.63 -10.04 -0.02
C ILE A 33 -31.06 -11.45 0.11
N ILE A 34 -31.50 -12.39 -0.74
CA ILE A 34 -30.95 -13.75 -0.77
C ILE A 34 -29.46 -13.69 -1.14
N PHE A 35 -29.06 -12.89 -2.13
CA PHE A 35 -27.66 -12.70 -2.48
C PHE A 35 -26.83 -12.11 -1.33
N TYR A 36 -27.38 -11.15 -0.59
CA TYR A 36 -26.72 -10.53 0.56
C TYR A 36 -26.59 -11.49 1.75
N LEU A 37 -27.65 -12.26 2.06
CA LEU A 37 -27.62 -13.30 3.07
C LEU A 37 -26.68 -14.45 2.69
N PHE A 38 -26.65 -14.83 1.41
CA PHE A 38 -25.72 -15.80 0.84
C PHE A 38 -24.29 -15.29 1.02
N PHE A 39 -23.98 -14.06 0.61
CA PHE A 39 -22.67 -13.42 0.82
C PHE A 39 -22.26 -13.34 2.30
N PHE A 40 -23.19 -13.03 3.20
CA PHE A 40 -22.92 -12.95 4.64
C PHE A 40 -22.63 -14.33 5.25
N ILE A 41 -23.41 -15.36 4.90
CA ILE A 41 -23.17 -16.74 5.33
C ILE A 41 -21.83 -17.27 4.79
N PHE A 42 -21.39 -16.84 3.61
CA PHE A 42 -20.09 -17.25 3.04
C PHE A 42 -18.86 -16.64 3.69
N ASN A 43 -19.00 -15.54 4.41
CA ASN A 43 -17.91 -14.99 5.21
C ASN A 43 -17.80 -15.67 6.59
N ILE A 44 -18.71 -16.59 6.93
CA ILE A 44 -18.73 -17.39 8.17
C ILE A 44 -18.52 -18.87 7.82
N ALA A 45 -17.69 -19.16 6.81
CA ALA A 45 -17.24 -20.54 6.60
C ALA A 45 -16.25 -20.87 7.73
N ASP A 46 -16.66 -21.81 8.58
CA ASP A 46 -15.91 -22.40 9.68
C ASP A 46 -14.52 -22.84 9.19
N ASP A 47 -13.50 -21.99 9.40
CA ASP A 47 -12.13 -22.31 9.04
C ASP A 47 -11.55 -23.12 10.20
N ASN A 48 -11.44 -24.44 10.02
CA ASN A 48 -10.78 -25.32 10.97
C ASN A 48 -9.28 -24.99 11.14
N SER A 49 -8.77 -23.91 10.52
CA SER A 49 -7.40 -23.42 10.63
C SER A 49 -6.91 -23.34 12.07
N TYR A 50 -7.73 -22.83 13.00
CA TYR A 50 -7.34 -22.75 14.42
C TYR A 50 -7.11 -24.13 15.03
N GLU A 51 -7.97 -25.11 14.72
CA GLU A 51 -7.81 -26.48 15.19
C GLU A 51 -6.56 -27.14 14.59
N ILE A 52 -6.32 -26.93 13.30
CA ILE A 52 -5.16 -27.47 12.58
C ILE A 52 -3.85 -26.85 13.10
N GLU A 53 -3.82 -25.53 13.31
CA GLU A 53 -2.63 -24.84 13.81
C GLU A 53 -2.27 -25.23 15.25
N GLN A 54 -3.27 -25.55 16.08
CA GLN A 54 -3.04 -25.94 17.48
C GLN A 54 -2.75 -27.43 17.67
N ASN A 55 -3.43 -28.30 16.92
CA ASN A 55 -3.37 -29.76 17.13
C ASN A 55 -2.57 -30.49 16.03
N GLY A 56 -2.18 -29.81 14.96
CA GLY A 56 -1.39 -30.37 13.88
C GLY A 56 0.09 -30.54 14.23
N GLU A 57 0.71 -31.53 13.60
CA GLU A 57 2.13 -31.82 13.76
C GLU A 57 2.93 -31.00 12.74
N LYS A 58 3.80 -30.08 13.20
CA LYS A 58 4.67 -29.30 12.33
C LYS A 58 5.82 -30.13 11.78
N TYR A 59 6.16 -29.94 10.51
CA TYR A 59 7.36 -30.53 9.92
C TYR A 59 8.60 -29.71 10.30
N GLY A 60 9.25 -30.05 11.41
CA GLY A 60 10.46 -29.36 11.87
C GLY A 60 10.22 -27.87 12.10
N LYS A 61 11.10 -27.00 11.58
CA LYS A 61 10.93 -25.53 11.62
C LYS A 61 10.21 -24.95 10.39
N SER A 62 9.62 -25.80 9.55
CA SER A 62 8.88 -25.35 8.38
C SER A 62 7.49 -24.82 8.74
N GLU A 63 6.81 -24.24 7.76
CA GLU A 63 5.41 -23.80 7.85
C GLU A 63 4.41 -24.94 7.57
N PHE A 64 4.88 -26.13 7.18
CA PHE A 64 3.99 -27.25 6.88
C PHE A 64 3.48 -27.93 8.14
N ILE A 65 2.19 -28.28 8.11
CA ILE A 65 1.47 -28.91 9.22
C ILE A 65 0.81 -30.19 8.71
N LYS A 66 1.06 -31.31 9.37
CA LYS A 66 0.34 -32.57 9.16
C LYS A 66 -0.85 -32.63 10.11
N TYR A 67 -2.04 -32.85 9.57
CA TYR A 67 -3.24 -33.04 10.38
C TYR A 67 -4.21 -33.99 9.69
N GLN A 68 -4.72 -34.98 10.43
CA GLN A 68 -5.71 -35.97 9.94
C GLN A 68 -5.37 -36.64 8.58
N GLY A 69 -4.09 -36.86 8.30
CA GLY A 69 -3.65 -37.50 7.05
C GLY A 69 -3.53 -36.55 5.86
N GLU A 70 -3.69 -35.25 6.05
CA GLU A 70 -3.44 -34.21 5.05
C GLU A 70 -2.26 -33.32 5.48
N ILE A 71 -1.74 -32.55 4.52
CA ILE A 71 -0.68 -31.56 4.75
C ILE A 71 -1.18 -30.17 4.39
N TYR A 72 -0.91 -29.22 5.26
CA TYR A 72 -1.33 -27.83 5.15
C TYR A 72 -0.15 -26.89 5.24
N VAL A 73 -0.30 -25.69 4.70
CA VAL A 73 0.68 -24.60 4.80
C VAL A 73 -0.03 -23.24 4.84
N PRO A 74 0.34 -22.34 5.75
CA PRO A 74 -0.17 -20.98 5.76
C PRO A 74 0.46 -20.16 4.62
N VAL A 75 -0.38 -19.41 3.93
CA VAL A 75 0.03 -18.35 3.00
C VAL A 75 -0.49 -17.03 3.58
N PRO A 76 0.39 -16.08 3.99
CA PRO A 76 -0.06 -14.83 4.58
C PRO A 76 -1.08 -14.11 3.68
N SER A 77 -2.10 -13.53 4.30
CA SER A 77 -3.28 -12.95 3.64
C SER A 77 -4.17 -13.90 2.82
N GLY A 78 -3.70 -15.10 2.47
CA GLY A 78 -4.49 -16.18 1.85
C GLY A 78 -5.04 -17.20 2.86
N GLY A 79 -4.47 -17.29 4.06
CA GLY A 79 -4.83 -18.24 5.12
C GLY A 79 -4.23 -19.62 4.87
N LEU A 80 -4.81 -20.64 5.51
CA LEU A 80 -4.32 -22.02 5.43
C LEU A 80 -4.74 -22.70 4.11
N TYR A 81 -3.79 -23.37 3.44
CA TYR A 81 -4.02 -24.12 2.20
C TYR A 81 -3.62 -25.58 2.37
N THR A 82 -4.44 -26.50 1.88
CA THR A 82 -4.10 -27.93 1.76
C THR A 82 -3.23 -28.17 0.53
N LEU A 83 -2.20 -29.01 0.65
CA LEU A 83 -1.42 -29.49 -0.48
C LEU A 83 -2.25 -30.50 -1.27
N THR A 84 -2.25 -30.37 -2.60
CA THR A 84 -2.90 -31.33 -3.50
C THR A 84 -1.87 -32.24 -4.16
N ASP A 85 -2.29 -33.46 -4.50
CA ASP A 85 -1.45 -34.46 -5.18
C ASP A 85 -0.16 -34.82 -4.41
N VAL A 86 -0.23 -34.75 -3.07
CA VAL A 86 0.88 -35.02 -2.16
C VAL A 86 0.89 -36.47 -1.70
N ASP A 87 2.07 -37.08 -1.73
CA ASP A 87 2.34 -38.35 -1.06
C ASP A 87 2.74 -38.08 0.39
N VAL A 88 1.76 -38.17 1.29
CA VAL A 88 1.90 -37.81 2.71
C VAL A 88 2.91 -38.69 3.45
N GLU A 89 3.13 -39.92 3.00
CA GLU A 89 4.07 -40.85 3.63
C GLU A 89 5.53 -40.47 3.36
N SER A 90 5.83 -39.99 2.15
CA SER A 90 7.18 -39.58 1.74
C SER A 90 7.45 -38.08 1.89
N PHE A 91 6.45 -37.28 2.26
CA PHE A 91 6.59 -35.84 2.39
C PHE A 91 7.63 -35.45 3.46
N LYS A 92 8.48 -34.49 3.10
CA LYS A 92 9.44 -33.83 3.97
C LYS A 92 9.50 -32.34 3.65
N ALA A 93 9.77 -31.53 4.66
CA ALA A 93 10.02 -30.11 4.48
C ALA A 93 11.53 -29.82 4.44
N LEU A 94 11.93 -28.74 3.77
CA LEU A 94 13.27 -28.19 3.93
C LEU A 94 13.40 -27.57 5.33
N ASP A 95 14.10 -28.27 6.22
CA ASP A 95 14.39 -27.79 7.59
C ASP A 95 15.81 -27.19 7.66
N SER A 96 16.09 -26.18 6.83
CA SER A 96 17.40 -25.50 6.83
C SER A 96 17.54 -24.47 7.97
N GLY A 97 16.45 -24.20 8.72
CA GLY A 97 16.40 -23.22 9.80
C GLY A 97 16.36 -21.75 9.37
N GLY A 98 16.44 -21.45 8.06
CA GLY A 98 16.30 -20.10 7.52
C GLY A 98 14.86 -19.69 7.31
N TYR A 99 14.57 -18.38 7.44
CA TYR A 99 13.23 -17.82 7.21
C TYR A 99 12.73 -18.05 5.78
N ILE A 100 13.63 -18.22 4.81
CA ILE A 100 13.28 -18.26 3.39
C ILE A 100 12.85 -19.66 2.93
N GLU A 101 13.48 -20.70 3.46
CA GLU A 101 13.29 -22.08 3.02
C GLU A 101 12.12 -22.80 3.71
N ARG A 102 11.60 -22.24 4.81
CA ARG A 102 10.52 -22.83 5.62
C ARG A 102 9.21 -23.11 4.86
N ILE A 103 9.04 -22.53 3.67
CA ILE A 103 7.86 -22.68 2.82
C ILE A 103 8.05 -23.71 1.69
N VAL A 104 9.18 -24.43 1.67
CA VAL A 104 9.48 -25.43 0.65
C VAL A 104 9.37 -26.85 1.19
N GLY A 105 8.55 -27.65 0.51
CA GLY A 105 8.33 -29.07 0.83
C GLY A 105 8.56 -29.93 -0.41
N LEU A 106 8.73 -31.23 -0.20
CA LEU A 106 8.83 -32.19 -1.29
C LEU A 106 8.38 -33.58 -0.84
N ASP A 107 7.84 -34.34 -1.77
CA ASP A 107 7.59 -35.77 -1.61
C ASP A 107 8.35 -36.55 -2.71
N LYS A 108 8.08 -37.84 -2.87
CA LYS A 108 8.74 -38.67 -3.89
C LYS A 108 8.42 -38.30 -5.35
N ASN A 109 7.39 -37.48 -5.58
CA ASN A 109 6.88 -37.12 -6.91
C ASN A 109 7.09 -35.63 -7.25
N HIS A 110 6.98 -34.73 -6.26
CA HIS A 110 6.92 -33.29 -6.48
C HIS A 110 7.73 -32.48 -5.48
N VAL A 111 8.18 -31.31 -5.93
CA VAL A 111 8.64 -30.20 -5.08
C VAL A 111 7.51 -29.18 -4.97
N TYR A 112 7.32 -28.60 -3.80
CA TYR A 112 6.26 -27.64 -3.48
C TYR A 112 6.83 -26.30 -3.04
N PHE A 113 6.33 -25.22 -3.62
CA PHE A 113 6.50 -23.85 -3.12
C PHE A 113 5.18 -23.41 -2.45
N GLY A 114 5.20 -23.36 -1.12
CA GLY A 114 3.97 -23.35 -0.33
C GLY A 114 3.13 -24.59 -0.67
N ASN A 115 1.89 -24.37 -1.11
CA ASN A 115 0.97 -25.45 -1.46
C ASN A 115 0.97 -25.81 -2.97
N ILE A 116 1.84 -25.17 -3.76
CA ILE A 116 1.84 -25.30 -5.23
C ILE A 116 2.95 -26.28 -5.66
N PRO A 117 2.61 -27.40 -6.32
CA PRO A 117 3.60 -28.29 -6.90
C PRO A 117 4.28 -27.65 -8.12
N ILE A 118 5.60 -27.80 -8.23
CA ILE A 118 6.41 -27.30 -9.34
C ILE A 118 6.75 -28.48 -10.26
N PRO A 119 6.07 -28.61 -11.41
CA PRO A 119 5.98 -29.87 -12.13
C PRO A 119 7.27 -30.33 -12.82
N ASP A 120 8.22 -29.43 -13.06
CA ASP A 120 9.49 -29.74 -13.73
C ASP A 120 10.69 -29.82 -12.78
N LEU A 121 10.51 -29.63 -11.47
CA LEU A 121 11.56 -29.88 -10.48
C LEU A 121 11.56 -31.35 -10.05
N ASN A 122 12.69 -32.02 -10.23
CA ASN A 122 12.89 -33.40 -9.79
C ASN A 122 13.22 -33.46 -8.29
N PRO A 123 12.36 -34.07 -7.44
CA PRO A 123 12.60 -34.17 -6.00
C PRO A 123 13.84 -35.01 -5.63
N ASP A 124 14.26 -35.95 -6.47
CA ASP A 124 15.42 -36.82 -6.20
C ASP A 124 16.76 -36.08 -6.29
N THR A 125 16.83 -35.05 -7.13
CA THR A 125 18.05 -34.24 -7.36
C THR A 125 17.93 -32.82 -6.84
N PHE A 126 16.83 -32.52 -6.15
CA PHE A 126 16.51 -31.19 -5.63
C PHE A 126 17.44 -30.74 -4.50
N TYR A 127 17.88 -29.48 -4.55
CA TYR A 127 18.65 -28.83 -3.50
C TYR A 127 18.37 -27.33 -3.41
N SER A 128 18.55 -26.76 -2.21
CA SER A 128 18.54 -25.32 -1.99
C SER A 128 19.88 -24.70 -2.36
N ILE A 129 19.84 -23.59 -3.09
CA ILE A 129 21.01 -22.76 -3.42
C ILE A 129 21.22 -21.70 -2.32
N GLY A 130 20.14 -21.27 -1.65
CA GLY A 130 20.12 -20.14 -0.72
C GLY A 130 19.48 -18.89 -1.34
N ASN A 131 19.18 -17.87 -0.53
CA ASN A 131 18.50 -16.63 -0.95
C ASN A 131 17.16 -16.85 -1.69
N GLY A 132 16.48 -17.98 -1.44
CA GLY A 132 15.23 -18.32 -2.11
C GLY A 132 15.41 -18.92 -3.50
N TYR A 133 16.63 -19.32 -3.87
CA TYR A 133 16.90 -20.05 -5.11
C TYR A 133 17.00 -21.55 -4.86
N TYR A 134 16.44 -22.33 -5.77
CA TYR A 134 16.37 -23.78 -5.70
C TYR A 134 16.61 -24.40 -7.07
N SER A 135 17.20 -25.60 -7.11
CA SER A 135 17.45 -26.30 -8.38
C SER A 135 17.42 -27.81 -8.19
N ASP A 136 17.17 -28.53 -9.28
CA ASP A 136 17.33 -29.98 -9.40
C ASP A 136 18.56 -30.37 -10.26
N GLY A 137 19.39 -29.39 -10.62
CA GLY A 137 20.52 -29.52 -11.53
C GLY A 137 20.18 -29.30 -13.01
N ARG A 138 18.90 -29.31 -13.41
CA ARG A 138 18.42 -29.03 -14.77
C ARG A 138 17.55 -27.77 -14.83
N ASN A 139 16.64 -27.62 -13.89
CA ASN A 139 15.72 -26.51 -13.74
C ASN A 139 16.09 -25.72 -12.50
N THR A 140 16.00 -24.40 -12.59
CA THR A 140 16.32 -23.49 -11.49
C THR A 140 15.19 -22.51 -11.31
N TYR A 141 14.80 -22.28 -10.06
CA TYR A 141 13.71 -21.39 -9.69
C TYR A 141 14.12 -20.47 -8.56
N PHE A 142 13.55 -19.27 -8.59
CA PHE A 142 13.40 -18.44 -7.41
C PHE A 142 12.02 -18.66 -6.79
N CYS A 143 11.92 -18.70 -5.46
CA CYS A 143 10.68 -18.61 -4.71
C CYS A 143 10.82 -17.64 -3.54
N SER A 144 9.92 -16.66 -3.48
CA SER A 144 9.85 -15.65 -2.42
C SER A 144 9.24 -16.23 -1.15
N ALA A 145 9.84 -15.89 -0.01
CA ALA A 145 9.31 -16.21 1.32
C ALA A 145 8.15 -15.30 1.76
N SER A 146 7.89 -14.23 1.01
CA SER A 146 6.78 -13.31 1.23
C SER A 146 5.69 -13.59 0.21
N SER A 147 4.46 -13.74 0.69
CA SER A 147 3.30 -13.96 -0.17
C SER A 147 2.82 -12.66 -0.81
N GLU A 148 2.37 -12.75 -2.05
CA GLU A 148 1.75 -11.65 -2.80
C GLU A 148 0.40 -12.09 -3.36
N ARG A 149 -0.42 -11.10 -3.75
CA ARG A 149 -1.70 -11.40 -4.39
C ARG A 149 -1.46 -12.11 -5.72
N ASN A 150 -2.19 -13.17 -5.97
CA ASN A 150 -2.12 -13.92 -7.22
C ASN A 150 -2.75 -13.12 -8.36
N THR A 151 -1.91 -12.54 -9.23
CA THR A 151 -2.33 -11.72 -10.37
C THR A 151 -2.82 -12.53 -11.58
N GLU A 152 -2.44 -13.80 -11.68
CA GLU A 152 -2.85 -14.73 -12.75
C GLU A 152 -4.30 -15.21 -12.58
N LEU A 153 -4.86 -15.10 -11.37
CA LEU A 153 -6.27 -15.32 -11.15
C LEU A 153 -7.08 -14.15 -11.69
N SER A 154 -7.85 -14.41 -12.76
CA SER A 154 -8.84 -13.43 -13.20
C SER A 154 -9.82 -13.13 -12.05
N LYS A 155 -10.20 -11.85 -11.87
CA LYS A 155 -11.19 -11.44 -10.85
C LYS A 155 -12.50 -12.22 -10.95
N LEU A 156 -12.86 -12.64 -12.17
CA LEU A 156 -14.05 -13.47 -12.43
C LEU A 156 -13.84 -14.91 -11.94
N THR A 157 -12.66 -15.47 -12.16
CA THR A 157 -12.25 -16.80 -11.67
C THR A 157 -12.19 -16.83 -10.15
N GLU A 158 -11.68 -15.77 -9.51
CA GLU A 158 -11.65 -15.60 -8.05
C GLU A 158 -13.06 -15.69 -7.45
N VAL A 159 -14.03 -14.97 -8.04
CA VAL A 159 -15.44 -15.00 -7.62
C VAL A 159 -16.08 -16.38 -7.87
N ILE A 160 -15.86 -17.00 -9.04
CA ILE A 160 -16.42 -18.32 -9.36
C ILE A 160 -15.87 -19.40 -8.42
N GLN A 161 -14.56 -19.41 -8.17
CA GLN A 161 -13.93 -20.37 -7.26
C GLN A 161 -14.39 -20.14 -5.81
N MET A 162 -14.51 -18.89 -5.36
CA MET A 162 -15.07 -18.56 -4.04
C MET A 162 -16.49 -19.11 -3.86
N LEU A 163 -17.35 -18.99 -4.89
CA LEU A 163 -18.72 -19.53 -4.89
C LEU A 163 -18.79 -21.06 -4.95
N THR A 164 -17.74 -21.71 -5.46
CA THR A 164 -17.68 -23.18 -5.63
C THR A 164 -17.09 -23.86 -4.39
N TYR A 165 -16.04 -23.28 -3.80
CA TYR A 165 -15.41 -23.69 -2.53
C TYR A 165 -16.47 -23.88 -1.45
N SER A 166 -17.34 -22.89 -1.37
CA SER A 166 -18.26 -22.73 -0.29
C SER A 166 -19.48 -23.67 -0.33
N LYS A 167 -19.73 -24.26 -1.50
CA LYS A 167 -20.79 -25.24 -1.73
C LYS A 167 -20.31 -26.68 -1.62
N SER A 168 -19.01 -26.92 -1.64
CA SER A 168 -18.43 -28.27 -1.82
C SER A 168 -17.25 -28.61 -0.89
N LYS A 169 -16.75 -27.67 -0.07
CA LYS A 169 -15.45 -27.81 0.62
C LYS A 169 -14.32 -28.25 -0.33
N SER A 170 -14.41 -27.89 -1.61
CA SER A 170 -13.38 -28.19 -2.61
C SER A 170 -12.16 -27.27 -2.44
N LYS A 171 -11.17 -27.30 -3.35
CA LYS A 171 -9.91 -26.55 -3.23
C LYS A 171 -10.14 -25.05 -3.00
N LYS A 172 -9.56 -24.50 -1.92
CA LYS A 172 -9.60 -23.07 -1.57
C LYS A 172 -9.05 -22.20 -2.70
N THR A 173 -9.69 -21.07 -2.97
CA THR A 173 -9.23 -20.11 -3.98
C THR A 173 -7.81 -19.61 -3.65
N GLN A 174 -6.88 -19.70 -4.60
CA GLN A 174 -5.48 -19.30 -4.41
C GLN A 174 -5.29 -17.78 -4.58
N SER A 175 -5.98 -16.96 -3.79
CA SER A 175 -5.93 -15.49 -3.90
C SER A 175 -4.56 -14.89 -3.59
N TYR A 176 -3.74 -15.57 -2.79
CA TYR A 176 -2.35 -15.23 -2.51
C TYR A 176 -1.44 -16.42 -2.81
N ILE A 177 -0.21 -16.16 -3.22
CA ILE A 177 0.81 -17.18 -3.47
C ILE A 177 2.15 -16.72 -2.90
N TYR A 178 3.07 -17.65 -2.68
CA TYR A 178 4.49 -17.34 -2.65
C TYR A 178 4.97 -17.18 -4.10
N PRO A 179 5.31 -15.97 -4.57
CA PRO A 179 5.75 -15.78 -5.95
C PRO A 179 6.95 -16.63 -6.26
N TYR A 180 6.95 -17.28 -7.42
CA TYR A 180 8.08 -18.05 -7.90
C TYR A 180 8.31 -17.78 -9.38
N LYS A 181 9.57 -17.91 -9.81
CA LYS A 181 9.98 -17.64 -11.18
C LYS A 181 11.02 -18.65 -11.64
N LYS A 182 10.77 -19.27 -12.80
CA LYS A 182 11.76 -20.11 -13.48
C LYS A 182 12.86 -19.23 -14.04
N ILE A 183 14.10 -19.66 -13.91
CA ILE A 183 15.28 -18.96 -14.39
C ILE A 183 15.82 -19.70 -15.60
N GLU A 184 15.87 -19.00 -16.73
CA GLU A 184 16.45 -19.52 -17.97
C GLU A 184 17.98 -19.39 -17.89
N THR A 185 18.62 -20.40 -17.30
CA THR A 185 20.08 -20.55 -17.22
C THR A 185 20.47 -22.02 -17.20
N ASP A 186 21.56 -22.35 -17.88
CA ASP A 186 22.21 -23.66 -17.85
C ASP A 186 23.37 -23.71 -16.83
N LYS A 187 23.65 -22.57 -16.18
CA LYS A 187 24.75 -22.43 -15.22
C LYS A 187 24.28 -22.63 -13.78
N LYS A 188 25.21 -23.08 -12.94
CA LYS A 188 24.97 -23.22 -11.50
C LYS A 188 24.97 -21.84 -10.84
N LEU A 189 23.86 -21.49 -10.21
CA LEU A 189 23.77 -20.27 -9.41
C LEU A 189 24.44 -20.44 -8.04
N LYS A 190 24.90 -19.33 -7.49
CA LYS A 190 25.36 -19.17 -6.12
C LYS A 190 24.59 -18.02 -5.46
N PRO A 191 24.24 -18.13 -4.17
CA PRO A 191 23.68 -17.01 -3.44
C PRO A 191 24.75 -15.91 -3.28
N ILE A 192 24.32 -14.67 -3.17
CA ILE A 192 25.20 -13.54 -2.87
C ILE A 192 25.08 -13.21 -1.38
N GLU A 193 26.20 -13.19 -0.67
CA GLU A 193 26.24 -12.87 0.76
C GLU A 193 25.79 -11.43 1.01
N ASN A 194 25.06 -11.20 2.11
CA ASN A 194 24.53 -9.90 2.52
C ASN A 194 23.54 -9.22 1.55
N LEU A 195 23.20 -9.87 0.43
CA LEU A 195 22.19 -9.41 -0.51
C LEU A 195 21.07 -10.46 -0.63
N TYR A 196 20.02 -10.28 0.18
CA TYR A 196 18.86 -11.18 0.19
C TYR A 196 18.15 -11.20 -1.16
N PHE A 197 17.68 -12.38 -1.58
CA PHE A 197 17.03 -12.61 -2.88
C PHE A 197 17.93 -12.40 -4.10
N PHE A 198 19.24 -12.23 -3.90
CA PHE A 198 20.22 -12.17 -4.97
C PHE A 198 20.93 -13.51 -5.19
N ALA A 199 21.19 -13.83 -6.47
CA ALA A 199 22.05 -14.93 -6.88
C ALA A 199 22.87 -14.54 -8.12
N THR A 200 23.93 -15.30 -8.40
CA THR A 200 24.76 -15.10 -9.59
C THR A 200 25.20 -16.43 -10.20
N ASP A 201 25.32 -16.48 -11.52
CA ASP A 201 25.99 -17.58 -12.25
C ASP A 201 27.49 -17.29 -12.53
N GLY A 202 28.01 -16.16 -12.02
CA GLY A 202 29.36 -15.65 -12.27
C GLY A 202 29.45 -14.64 -13.43
N GLU A 203 28.41 -14.51 -14.26
CA GLU A 203 28.33 -13.52 -15.34
C GLU A 203 27.17 -12.54 -15.15
N LYS A 204 26.02 -13.04 -14.70
CA LYS A 204 24.80 -12.29 -14.45
C LYS A 204 24.49 -12.24 -12.96
N VAL A 205 23.84 -11.17 -12.56
CA VAL A 205 23.23 -11.02 -11.24
C VAL A 205 21.73 -11.15 -11.40
N TYR A 206 21.11 -11.89 -10.49
CA TYR A 206 19.68 -12.14 -10.47
C TYR A 206 19.11 -11.60 -9.17
N TYR A 207 18.01 -10.84 -9.24
CA TYR A 207 17.19 -10.44 -8.11
C TYR A 207 15.79 -11.04 -8.27
N LYS A 208 15.33 -11.82 -7.29
CA LYS A 208 14.04 -12.51 -7.34
C LYS A 208 13.82 -13.30 -8.66
N GLY A 209 14.89 -13.89 -9.19
CA GLY A 209 14.88 -14.64 -10.45
C GLY A 209 14.90 -13.79 -11.73
N GLU A 210 14.99 -12.47 -11.62
CA GLU A 210 15.12 -11.56 -12.76
C GLU A 210 16.56 -11.08 -12.93
N VAL A 211 17.05 -11.00 -14.17
CA VAL A 211 18.40 -10.51 -14.46
C VAL A 211 18.47 -9.00 -14.18
N LEU A 212 19.47 -8.59 -13.40
CA LEU A 212 19.89 -7.19 -13.34
C LEU A 212 20.83 -6.93 -14.51
N GLU A 213 20.29 -6.28 -15.54
CA GLU A 213 21.05 -5.94 -16.73
C GLU A 213 22.24 -5.02 -16.38
N ASN A 214 23.42 -5.33 -16.94
CA ASN A 214 24.67 -4.58 -16.75
C ASN A 214 25.15 -4.39 -15.30
N ALA A 215 24.70 -5.22 -14.35
CA ALA A 215 25.10 -5.10 -12.96
C ALA A 215 26.59 -5.41 -12.75
N ASP A 216 27.30 -4.53 -12.05
CA ASP A 216 28.61 -4.80 -11.50
C ASP A 216 28.48 -5.32 -10.06
N LEU A 217 28.48 -6.65 -9.92
CA LEU A 217 28.36 -7.32 -8.63
C LEU A 217 29.41 -6.86 -7.60
N SER A 218 30.60 -6.44 -8.04
CA SER A 218 31.68 -6.05 -7.12
C SER A 218 31.42 -4.73 -6.40
N THR A 219 30.51 -3.92 -6.93
CA THR A 219 30.15 -2.60 -6.39
C THR A 219 28.65 -2.46 -6.12
N LEU A 220 27.88 -3.52 -6.35
CA LEU A 220 26.43 -3.52 -6.14
C LEU A 220 26.11 -3.47 -4.64
N GLU A 221 25.34 -2.47 -4.25
CA GLU A 221 24.88 -2.23 -2.89
C GLU A 221 23.39 -1.91 -2.84
N ASN A 222 22.79 -2.16 -1.68
CA ASN A 222 21.42 -1.71 -1.39
C ASN A 222 21.49 -0.30 -0.79
N ILE A 223 20.63 0.59 -1.27
CA ILE A 223 20.65 2.00 -0.87
C ILE A 223 20.12 2.19 0.56
N ASP A 224 19.12 1.41 0.99
CA ASP A 224 18.44 1.60 2.28
C ASP A 224 17.93 0.29 2.93
N GLY A 225 18.27 -0.87 2.37
CA GLY A 225 17.89 -2.19 2.87
C GLY A 225 16.46 -2.63 2.52
N TYR A 226 15.49 -1.73 2.57
CA TYR A 226 14.05 -2.07 2.54
C TYR A 226 13.33 -1.75 1.23
N ASN A 227 13.76 -0.70 0.55
CA ASN A 227 13.01 -0.05 -0.53
C ASN A 227 13.26 -0.60 -1.95
N GLU A 228 13.93 -1.76 -2.04
CA GLU A 228 14.28 -2.43 -3.31
C GLU A 228 15.03 -1.55 -4.32
N TYR A 229 15.69 -0.48 -3.85
CA TYR A 229 16.64 0.28 -4.65
C TYR A 229 18.05 -0.23 -4.46
N PHE A 230 18.74 -0.42 -5.57
CA PHE A 230 20.13 -0.88 -5.60
C PHE A 230 20.95 0.05 -6.48
N ALA A 231 22.24 0.15 -6.22
CA ALA A 231 23.14 0.86 -7.09
C ALA A 231 24.46 0.08 -7.22
N ASP A 232 25.03 0.08 -8.41
CA ASP A 232 26.44 -0.27 -8.59
C ASP A 232 27.24 1.00 -8.91
N LYS A 233 28.52 0.87 -9.26
CA LYS A 233 29.38 2.02 -9.61
C LYS A 233 28.79 2.96 -10.67
N VAL A 234 27.90 2.48 -11.53
CA VAL A 234 27.40 3.21 -12.71
C VAL A 234 25.87 3.29 -12.73
N ASN A 235 25.16 2.21 -12.44
CA ASN A 235 23.73 2.07 -12.64
C ASN A 235 22.96 2.13 -11.33
N VAL A 236 21.71 2.58 -11.43
CA VAL A 236 20.75 2.58 -10.32
C VAL A 236 19.58 1.72 -10.74
N TYR A 237 19.06 0.91 -9.82
CA TYR A 237 18.03 -0.07 -10.06
C TYR A 237 16.87 0.15 -9.08
N TYR A 238 15.65 -0.06 -9.56
CA TYR A 238 14.50 -0.39 -8.71
C TYR A 238 14.07 -1.81 -9.07
N LYS A 239 14.10 -2.72 -8.10
CA LYS A 239 14.01 -4.16 -8.36
C LYS A 239 15.06 -4.58 -9.41
N SER A 240 14.64 -5.22 -10.49
CA SER A 240 15.49 -5.63 -11.61
C SER A 240 15.65 -4.56 -12.70
N LYS A 241 14.90 -3.45 -12.62
CA LYS A 241 14.83 -2.43 -13.67
C LYS A 241 15.87 -1.34 -13.46
N ILE A 242 16.68 -1.09 -14.48
CA ILE A 242 17.58 0.07 -14.52
C ILE A 242 16.75 1.35 -14.57
N LEU A 243 16.97 2.23 -13.60
CA LEU A 243 16.43 3.59 -13.61
C LEU A 243 17.17 4.45 -14.65
N PRO A 244 16.49 5.44 -15.26
CA PRO A 244 17.08 6.26 -16.32
C PRO A 244 18.10 7.30 -15.84
N ILE A 245 18.87 7.00 -14.80
CA ILE A 245 19.93 7.83 -14.20
C ILE A 245 21.20 7.01 -13.97
N LYS A 246 22.31 7.69 -13.71
CA LYS A 246 23.57 7.07 -13.30
C LYS A 246 23.77 7.28 -11.80
N ASN A 247 24.48 6.34 -11.16
CA ASN A 247 24.81 6.47 -9.75
C ASN A 247 25.68 7.73 -9.55
N SER A 248 25.15 8.70 -8.81
CA SER A 248 25.83 9.95 -8.49
C SER A 248 26.78 9.84 -7.29
N GLY A 249 26.74 8.72 -6.56
CA GLY A 249 27.46 8.50 -5.32
C GLY A 249 26.80 9.10 -4.08
N LYS A 250 25.66 9.81 -4.24
CA LYS A 250 24.85 10.32 -3.12
C LYS A 250 23.37 10.07 -3.36
N LEU A 251 22.99 8.81 -3.20
CA LEU A 251 21.61 8.34 -3.27
C LEU A 251 21.13 8.01 -1.87
N ARG A 252 19.90 8.38 -1.55
CA ARG A 252 19.22 7.94 -0.32
C ARG A 252 17.72 7.83 -0.54
N VAL A 253 17.03 7.15 0.36
CA VAL A 253 15.57 7.17 0.42
C VAL A 253 15.13 8.32 1.33
N VAL A 254 14.05 9.00 0.93
CA VAL A 254 13.42 10.09 1.67
C VAL A 254 11.92 9.83 1.80
N SER A 255 11.35 10.12 2.97
CA SER A 255 9.94 9.90 3.28
C SER A 255 9.51 10.79 4.46
N SER A 256 8.21 11.02 4.63
CA SER A 256 7.66 11.48 5.91
C SER A 256 7.30 10.29 6.80
N GLU A 257 7.01 10.49 8.09
CA GLU A 257 6.81 9.41 9.07
C GLU A 257 5.80 8.33 8.63
N GLN A 258 4.75 8.72 7.91
CA GLN A 258 3.76 7.80 7.32
C GLN A 258 3.49 8.10 5.84
N GLY A 259 4.50 8.60 5.12
CA GLY A 259 4.42 8.99 3.72
C GLY A 259 4.88 7.93 2.75
N ASP A 260 4.83 8.28 1.46
CA ASP A 260 5.47 7.51 0.40
C ASP A 260 7.01 7.63 0.50
N GLU A 261 7.72 6.61 0.03
CA GLU A 261 9.19 6.53 0.02
C GLU A 261 9.74 6.83 -1.37
N PHE A 262 10.74 7.73 -1.44
CA PHE A 262 11.32 8.21 -2.69
C PHE A 262 12.82 7.98 -2.71
N LEU A 263 13.36 7.49 -3.83
CA LEU A 263 14.78 7.59 -4.10
C LEU A 263 15.12 9.03 -4.49
N TYR A 264 16.07 9.62 -3.77
CA TYR A 264 16.59 10.95 -3.99
C TYR A 264 18.06 10.91 -4.40
N ASP A 265 18.36 11.44 -5.58
CA ASP A 265 19.73 11.75 -6.01
C ASP A 265 20.10 13.16 -5.57
N GLU A 266 20.88 13.27 -4.49
CA GLU A 266 21.23 14.54 -3.87
C GLU A 266 22.12 15.44 -4.75
N VAL A 267 22.86 14.86 -5.70
CA VAL A 267 23.76 15.62 -6.57
C VAL A 267 22.96 16.30 -7.67
N ASN A 268 22.06 15.56 -8.31
CA ASN A 268 21.33 16.05 -9.48
C ASN A 268 19.93 16.58 -9.13
N GLY A 269 19.45 16.32 -7.92
CA GLY A 269 18.10 16.65 -7.49
C GLY A 269 17.03 15.85 -8.22
N TYR A 270 17.30 14.58 -8.57
CA TYR A 270 16.32 13.70 -9.20
C TYR A 270 15.52 12.92 -8.16
N ILE A 271 14.22 12.76 -8.42
CA ILE A 271 13.27 12.08 -7.53
C ILE A 271 12.62 10.93 -8.27
N PHE A 272 12.63 9.77 -7.64
CA PHE A 272 11.94 8.58 -8.11
C PHE A 272 11.05 8.02 -7.01
N ILE A 273 9.86 7.58 -7.39
CA ILE A 273 9.06 6.66 -6.60
C ILE A 273 8.88 5.40 -7.44
N GLU A 274 9.36 4.27 -6.93
CA GLU A 274 9.52 3.06 -7.70
C GLU A 274 10.35 3.32 -8.98
N ASP A 275 9.78 3.04 -10.15
CA ASP A 275 10.38 3.35 -11.45
C ASP A 275 9.81 4.63 -12.11
N TYR A 276 8.93 5.35 -11.41
CA TYR A 276 8.38 6.63 -11.86
C TYR A 276 9.35 7.77 -11.53
N SER A 277 9.79 8.48 -12.56
CA SER A 277 10.61 9.68 -12.44
C SER A 277 9.74 10.93 -12.34
N PHE A 278 10.09 11.83 -11.44
CA PHE A 278 9.65 13.23 -11.56
C PHE A 278 10.26 13.86 -12.82
N ASP A 279 9.69 14.99 -13.26
CA ASP A 279 10.17 15.74 -14.41
C ASP A 279 11.60 16.23 -14.21
N ARG A 280 12.55 15.58 -14.90
CA ARG A 280 13.97 15.88 -14.77
C ARG A 280 14.37 17.20 -15.42
N GLU A 281 13.56 17.77 -16.30
CA GLU A 281 13.81 19.12 -16.87
C GLU A 281 13.62 20.22 -15.82
N LYS A 282 12.92 19.90 -14.74
CA LYS A 282 12.65 20.78 -13.59
C LYS A 282 13.62 20.52 -12.43
N ALA A 283 14.50 19.54 -12.54
CA ALA A 283 15.57 19.34 -11.57
C ALA A 283 16.60 20.50 -11.63
N PRO A 284 17.35 20.77 -10.55
CA PRO A 284 17.40 20.02 -9.30
C PRO A 284 16.20 20.31 -8.39
N TYR A 285 15.58 19.25 -7.88
CA TYR A 285 14.64 19.34 -6.76
C TYR A 285 15.39 19.30 -5.45
N LYS A 286 14.90 20.08 -4.48
CA LYS A 286 15.23 19.98 -3.07
C LYS A 286 14.02 19.42 -2.31
N VAL A 287 14.26 18.40 -1.48
CA VAL A 287 13.24 17.85 -0.59
C VAL A 287 13.11 18.70 0.67
N ILE A 288 11.88 18.90 1.14
CA ILE A 288 11.56 19.45 2.47
C ILE A 288 10.52 18.54 3.14
N GLY A 289 10.59 18.41 4.47
CA GLY A 289 9.67 17.54 5.21
C GLY A 289 10.15 16.09 5.36
N ASN A 290 11.42 15.81 5.06
CA ASN A 290 11.98 14.47 5.23
C ASN A 290 11.98 14.12 6.72
N GLU A 291 11.51 12.92 7.07
CA GLU A 291 11.26 12.47 8.45
C GLU A 291 10.22 13.33 9.20
N GLY A 292 9.51 14.23 8.51
CA GLY A 292 8.51 15.07 9.12
C GLY A 292 7.22 14.31 9.45
N ASN A 293 6.44 14.87 10.36
CA ASN A 293 5.19 14.29 10.85
C ASN A 293 4.04 15.29 11.02
N HIS A 294 4.23 16.50 10.50
CA HIS A 294 3.17 17.48 10.25
C HIS A 294 2.86 17.62 8.75
N LEU A 295 2.99 16.51 8.01
CA LEU A 295 2.69 16.40 6.57
C LEU A 295 2.17 15.01 6.19
N TYR A 296 1.31 14.96 5.17
CA TYR A 296 0.90 13.72 4.51
C TYR A 296 1.67 13.44 3.21
N ASN A 297 2.14 14.49 2.53
CA ASN A 297 2.84 14.38 1.26
C ASN A 297 4.19 15.09 1.37
N LEU A 298 5.26 14.36 1.06
CA LEU A 298 6.60 14.95 0.98
C LEU A 298 6.64 16.03 -0.11
N ILE A 299 7.37 17.11 0.16
CA ILE A 299 7.37 18.30 -0.68
C ILE A 299 8.71 18.44 -1.38
N PHE A 300 8.66 18.72 -2.68
CA PHE A 300 9.82 18.90 -3.54
C PHE A 300 9.78 20.29 -4.18
N ILE A 301 10.84 21.07 -4.02
CA ILE A 301 10.90 22.46 -4.48
C ILE A 301 12.02 22.62 -5.50
N ASN A 302 11.84 23.52 -6.45
CA ASN A 302 12.90 24.00 -7.33
C ASN A 302 12.77 25.53 -7.51
N ASN A 303 13.53 26.12 -8.42
CA ASN A 303 13.46 27.54 -8.73
C ASN A 303 12.09 28.00 -9.29
N GLU A 304 11.31 27.11 -9.91
CA GLU A 304 10.03 27.44 -10.55
C GLU A 304 8.80 27.21 -9.65
N GLY A 305 8.85 26.25 -8.74
CA GLY A 305 7.63 25.75 -8.11
C GLY A 305 7.82 24.80 -6.93
N ILE A 306 6.68 24.48 -6.33
CA ILE A 306 6.52 23.48 -5.28
C ILE A 306 5.72 22.31 -5.86
N TYR A 307 6.21 21.11 -5.64
CA TYR A 307 5.71 19.86 -6.21
C TYR A 307 5.53 18.80 -5.13
N TYR A 308 4.66 17.83 -5.42
CA TYR A 308 4.40 16.67 -4.57
C TYR A 308 3.99 15.48 -5.44
N TYR A 309 4.01 14.29 -4.86
CA TYR A 309 3.41 13.10 -5.47
C TYR A 309 1.99 12.90 -4.96
N ASP A 310 1.02 12.84 -5.87
CA ASP A 310 -0.35 12.46 -5.55
C ASP A 310 -0.46 10.93 -5.63
N ASN A 311 -0.57 10.26 -4.49
CA ASN A 311 -0.64 8.81 -4.43
C ASN A 311 -1.98 8.22 -4.90
N GLN A 312 -3.04 9.04 -4.99
CA GLN A 312 -4.33 8.61 -5.54
C GLN A 312 -4.29 8.61 -7.07
N GLU A 313 -3.69 9.66 -7.66
CA GLU A 313 -3.52 9.78 -9.12
C GLU A 313 -2.22 9.15 -9.63
N LYS A 314 -1.33 8.72 -8.74
CA LYS A 314 0.00 8.13 -9.00
C LYS A 314 0.87 8.96 -9.95
N LYS A 315 0.98 10.26 -9.68
CA LYS A 315 1.79 11.18 -10.48
C LYS A 315 2.27 12.39 -9.69
N GLN A 316 3.34 12.99 -10.18
CA GLN A 316 3.78 14.31 -9.75
C GLN A 316 2.73 15.38 -10.07
N LYS A 317 2.49 16.29 -9.12
CA LYS A 317 1.67 17.48 -9.28
C LYS A 317 2.41 18.72 -8.78
N ARG A 318 2.05 19.88 -9.32
CA ARG A 318 2.52 21.20 -8.88
C ARG A 318 1.50 21.80 -7.92
N ALA A 319 1.95 22.21 -6.74
CA ALA A 319 1.13 22.88 -5.73
C ALA A 319 1.07 24.40 -5.95
N GLY A 320 2.15 24.99 -6.46
CA GLY A 320 2.24 26.44 -6.67
C GLY A 320 3.61 26.88 -7.17
N ASP A 321 3.79 28.20 -7.26
CA ASP A 321 5.07 28.84 -7.54
C ASP A 321 6.02 28.70 -6.34
N ASN A 322 7.33 28.81 -6.58
CA ASN A 322 8.30 28.81 -5.49
C ASN A 322 8.12 30.10 -4.66
N ILE A 323 7.87 29.93 -3.36
CA ILE A 323 7.64 31.04 -2.41
C ILE A 323 8.91 31.44 -1.64
N PHE A 324 9.99 30.67 -1.77
CA PHE A 324 11.21 30.81 -0.97
C PHE A 324 12.21 31.76 -1.60
N ILE A 325 12.89 32.52 -0.74
CA ILE A 325 13.93 33.48 -1.13
C ILE A 325 15.30 32.87 -0.89
N GLY A 326 16.03 32.59 -1.97
CA GLY A 326 17.40 32.09 -1.90
C GLY A 326 17.49 30.65 -1.41
N ASN A 327 18.34 30.38 -0.40
CA ASN A 327 18.60 29.02 0.05
C ASN A 327 17.61 28.58 1.12
N VAL A 328 16.91 27.46 0.88
CA VAL A 328 16.08 26.83 1.90
C VAL A 328 16.94 25.94 2.80
N GLU A 329 16.80 26.01 4.11
CA GLU A 329 17.49 25.18 5.09
C GLU A 329 16.47 24.55 6.04
N GLU A 330 16.61 23.25 6.27
CA GLU A 330 15.78 22.53 7.23
C GLU A 330 16.27 22.84 8.65
N ILE A 331 15.38 23.37 9.49
CA ILE A 331 15.64 23.66 10.91
C ILE A 331 15.29 22.43 11.75
N THR A 332 14.11 21.87 11.49
CA THR A 332 13.64 20.56 11.95
C THR A 332 12.89 19.90 10.78
N PRO A 333 12.54 18.60 10.85
CA PRO A 333 11.74 17.96 9.82
C PRO A 333 10.43 18.68 9.45
N ASN A 334 9.89 19.51 10.35
CA ASN A 334 8.62 20.24 10.14
C ASN A 334 8.78 21.77 10.01
N VAL A 335 9.99 22.31 10.23
CA VAL A 335 10.26 23.76 10.24
C VAL A 335 11.49 24.04 9.39
N PHE A 336 11.42 25.02 8.50
CA PHE A 336 12.52 25.39 7.60
C PHE A 336 12.61 26.90 7.46
N SER A 337 13.76 27.37 7.02
CA SER A 337 13.98 28.78 6.71
C SER A 337 14.45 28.95 5.28
N ASP A 338 14.18 30.10 4.70
CA ASP A 338 14.91 30.58 3.53
C ASP A 338 15.97 31.62 4.00
N ASP A 339 16.44 32.49 3.11
CA ASP A 339 17.41 33.53 3.47
C ASP A 339 16.80 34.62 4.39
N GLU A 340 15.47 34.81 4.39
CA GLU A 340 14.77 35.91 5.08
C GLU A 340 13.72 35.48 6.12
N ASN A 341 13.13 34.31 5.96
CA ASN A 341 11.86 33.90 6.56
C ASN A 341 11.97 32.50 7.17
N ILE A 342 11.13 32.21 8.16
CA ILE A 342 10.90 30.88 8.73
C ILE A 342 9.49 30.43 8.35
N TYR A 343 9.36 29.15 8.05
CA TYR A 343 8.13 28.49 7.66
C TYR A 343 7.98 27.17 8.41
N TYR A 344 6.75 26.67 8.46
CA TYR A 344 6.45 25.37 9.04
C TYR A 344 5.40 24.62 8.23
N LEU A 345 5.41 23.30 8.37
CA LEU A 345 4.40 22.41 7.79
C LEU A 345 3.20 22.31 8.73
N HIS A 346 2.01 22.20 8.16
CA HIS A 346 0.80 21.86 8.90
C HIS A 346 -0.01 20.87 8.07
N ALA A 347 -0.70 19.94 8.72
CA ALA A 347 -1.49 18.93 8.03
C ALA A 347 -2.75 18.56 8.79
N TYR A 348 -3.81 18.27 8.03
CA TYR A 348 -5.10 17.86 8.59
C TYR A 348 -5.92 17.03 7.59
N ASP A 349 -6.79 16.20 8.16
CA ASP A 349 -7.81 15.46 7.44
C ASP A 349 -9.08 16.31 7.30
N ILE A 350 -9.67 16.32 6.10
CA ILE A 350 -11.08 16.71 5.92
C ILE A 350 -11.91 15.43 5.90
N ARG A 351 -12.91 15.34 6.79
CA ARG A 351 -13.77 14.17 6.92
C ARG A 351 -15.26 14.54 6.80
N SER A 352 -16.06 13.61 6.29
CA SER A 352 -17.50 13.80 6.10
C SER A 352 -18.24 13.90 7.42
N ALA A 353 -19.01 14.97 7.58
CA ALA A 353 -19.91 15.20 8.70
C ALA A 353 -21.31 14.58 8.52
N THR A 354 -21.57 13.90 7.39
CA THR A 354 -22.92 13.38 7.09
C THR A 354 -23.20 12.05 7.80
N ARG A 355 -24.42 11.88 8.30
CA ARG A 355 -24.84 10.68 9.07
C ARG A 355 -24.69 9.36 8.30
N SER A 356 -24.76 9.38 6.97
CA SER A 356 -24.61 8.21 6.09
C SER A 356 -23.17 7.89 5.70
N SER A 357 -22.20 8.76 6.03
CA SER A 357 -20.77 8.53 5.78
C SER A 357 -19.92 9.13 6.90
N ALA A 358 -20.42 9.05 8.14
CA ALA A 358 -19.84 9.73 9.28
C ALA A 358 -18.38 9.30 9.44
N ASN A 359 -17.50 10.28 9.57
CA ASN A 359 -16.05 10.09 9.72
C ASN A 359 -15.33 9.49 8.51
N LYS A 360 -15.91 9.58 7.30
CA LYS A 360 -15.21 9.20 6.06
C LYS A 360 -14.14 10.22 5.69
N LEU A 361 -12.92 9.78 5.37
CA LEU A 361 -11.86 10.64 4.84
C LEU A 361 -12.24 11.15 3.45
N ILE A 362 -12.24 12.48 3.28
CA ILE A 362 -12.50 13.17 2.01
C ILE A 362 -11.18 13.61 1.39
N SER A 363 -10.32 14.26 2.16
CA SER A 363 -9.00 14.65 1.70
C SER A 363 -7.99 14.71 2.84
N ARG A 364 -6.73 14.52 2.47
CA ARG A 364 -5.56 14.82 3.28
C ARG A 364 -4.94 16.11 2.77
N ASN A 365 -4.64 17.03 3.67
CA ASN A 365 -4.11 18.33 3.32
C ASN A 365 -2.74 18.51 3.98
N THR A 366 -1.78 18.98 3.21
CA THR A 366 -0.47 19.45 3.70
C THR A 366 -0.31 20.89 3.26
N GLU A 367 0.06 21.76 4.17
CA GLU A 367 0.16 23.20 3.95
C GLU A 367 1.52 23.72 4.43
N ILE A 368 1.99 24.78 3.77
CA ILE A 368 3.19 25.53 4.16
C ILE A 368 2.74 26.87 4.69
N TYR A 369 3.11 27.16 5.92
CA TYR A 369 2.81 28.42 6.59
C TYR A 369 4.08 29.24 6.75
N PHE A 370 3.98 30.55 6.50
CA PHE A 370 4.96 31.52 6.94
C PHE A 370 4.79 31.75 8.45
N LEU A 371 5.86 31.53 9.21
CA LEU A 371 5.89 31.79 10.65
C LEU A 371 6.20 33.26 10.92
N ASP A 372 7.39 33.70 10.50
CA ASP A 372 7.95 35.02 10.82
C ASP A 372 9.23 35.28 10.01
N LYS A 373 9.75 36.50 10.06
CA LYS A 373 11.12 36.81 9.62
C LYS A 373 12.13 36.02 10.46
N LYS A 374 13.16 35.50 9.79
CA LYS A 374 14.24 34.66 10.35
C LYS A 374 15.08 35.40 11.38
N GLU A 375 15.16 36.72 11.28
CA GLU A 375 15.89 37.58 12.21
C GLU A 375 15.42 37.36 13.67
N ASP A 376 16.39 37.43 14.58
CA ASP A 376 16.23 37.31 16.04
C ASP A 376 15.79 35.95 16.61
N TRP A 377 15.51 34.95 15.76
CA TRP A 377 15.26 33.59 16.22
C TRP A 377 16.56 32.92 16.69
N GLN A 378 16.52 32.34 17.89
CA GLN A 378 17.66 31.62 18.47
C GLN A 378 17.23 30.26 18.99
N LYS A 379 17.92 29.20 18.55
CA LYS A 379 17.74 27.86 19.11
C LYS A 379 18.27 27.85 20.54
N VAL A 380 17.46 27.39 21.48
CA VAL A 380 17.83 27.23 22.88
C VAL A 380 18.43 25.85 23.10
N SER A 381 17.71 24.79 22.74
CA SER A 381 18.18 23.40 22.82
C SER A 381 17.26 22.47 22.05
N ASP A 382 17.80 21.35 21.59
CA ASP A 382 16.99 20.18 21.24
C ASP A 382 16.46 19.50 22.50
N ILE A 383 15.28 18.88 22.40
CA ILE A 383 14.70 18.03 23.43
C ILE A 383 14.95 16.58 23.01
N GLN A 384 15.70 15.83 23.83
CA GLN A 384 16.04 14.43 23.57
C GLN A 384 16.71 14.21 22.20
N ASN A 385 17.76 14.99 21.93
CA ASN A 385 18.47 14.96 20.64
C ASN A 385 17.54 15.19 19.43
N GLY A 386 16.49 15.99 19.63
CA GLY A 386 15.54 16.37 18.58
C GLY A 386 14.35 15.42 18.45
N HIS A 387 14.35 14.26 19.13
CA HIS A 387 13.26 13.29 19.04
C HIS A 387 11.91 13.88 19.45
N ALA A 388 11.89 14.66 20.55
CA ALA A 388 10.66 15.27 21.04
C ALA A 388 10.47 16.70 20.50
N GLY A 389 11.37 17.22 19.67
CA GLY A 389 11.30 18.60 19.16
C GLY A 389 12.43 19.49 19.69
N ALA A 390 12.25 20.81 19.57
CA ALA A 390 13.26 21.80 19.94
C ALA A 390 12.64 23.05 20.59
N ILE A 391 13.40 23.68 21.49
CA ILE A 391 13.05 24.96 22.10
C ILE A 391 13.79 26.08 21.37
N TRP A 392 13.03 27.10 21.01
CA TRP A 392 13.49 28.31 20.36
C TRP A 392 13.08 29.53 21.18
N LYS A 393 13.72 30.67 20.91
CA LYS A 393 13.32 31.95 21.49
C LYS A 393 13.42 33.07 20.47
N LYS A 394 12.54 34.05 20.62
CA LYS A 394 12.61 35.36 19.94
C LYS A 394 12.33 36.45 20.97
N GLY A 395 13.34 37.29 21.23
CA GLY A 395 13.31 38.17 22.39
C GLY A 395 13.18 37.39 23.70
N ASP A 396 12.17 37.73 24.51
CA ASP A 396 11.87 37.09 25.80
C ASP A 396 10.81 35.97 25.70
N ILE A 397 10.33 35.65 24.49
CA ILE A 397 9.30 34.63 24.26
C ILE A 397 9.97 33.31 23.85
N TYR A 398 9.55 32.22 24.48
CA TYR A 398 9.98 30.87 24.15
C TYR A 398 8.94 30.16 23.29
N TYR A 399 9.44 29.33 22.38
CA TYR A 399 8.66 28.53 21.45
C TYR A 399 9.12 27.08 21.50
N TYR A 400 8.17 26.18 21.29
CA TYR A 400 8.38 24.75 21.13
C TYR A 400 8.02 24.39 19.68
N PHE A 401 8.99 23.82 18.95
CA PHE A 401 8.78 23.23 17.64
C PHE A 401 8.64 21.72 17.80
N ASP A 402 7.45 21.22 17.49
CA ASP A 402 7.06 19.83 17.70
C ASP A 402 7.63 18.88 16.63
N ASN A 403 8.06 17.70 17.07
CA ASN A 403 8.51 16.59 16.23
C ASN A 403 7.77 15.28 16.57
N PHE A 404 6.59 15.32 17.21
CA PHE A 404 5.75 14.14 17.41
C PHE A 404 4.63 14.02 16.37
N GLY A 405 4.11 15.14 15.89
CA GLY A 405 3.24 15.17 14.74
C GLY A 405 1.78 14.80 14.98
N ILE A 406 1.02 14.94 13.90
CA ILE A 406 -0.44 14.73 13.85
C ILE A 406 -0.83 13.28 14.17
N PHE A 407 0.06 12.31 13.91
CA PHE A 407 -0.18 10.90 14.23
C PHE A 407 -0.19 10.61 15.74
N GLN A 408 0.34 11.54 16.52
CA GLN A 408 0.30 11.53 17.97
C GLN A 408 -0.73 12.51 18.54
N LEU A 409 -1.73 12.94 17.76
CA LEU A 409 -2.77 13.88 18.20
C LEU A 409 -2.18 15.20 18.73
N ILE A 410 -1.11 15.67 18.11
CA ILE A 410 -0.52 16.99 18.30
C ILE A 410 -0.67 17.66 16.94
N ASP A 411 -1.63 18.57 16.82
CA ASP A 411 -2.12 19.04 15.53
C ASP A 411 -1.27 20.17 14.94
N ASP A 412 -0.56 20.92 15.78
CA ASP A 412 0.23 22.09 15.36
C ASP A 412 1.73 21.86 15.52
N THR A 413 2.50 22.51 14.67
CA THR A 413 3.95 22.36 14.63
C THR A 413 4.66 23.32 15.58
N VAL A 414 4.07 24.49 15.83
CA VAL A 414 4.71 25.58 16.58
C VAL A 414 3.81 26.06 17.71
N TYR A 415 4.34 26.02 18.92
CA TYR A 415 3.67 26.49 20.12
C TYR A 415 4.50 27.57 20.82
N GLN A 416 3.87 28.64 21.28
CA GLN A 416 4.44 29.53 22.27
C GLN A 416 4.34 28.88 23.66
N ILE A 417 5.43 28.93 24.42
CA ILE A 417 5.48 28.43 25.80
C ILE A 417 5.06 29.56 26.74
N SER A 418 4.03 29.34 27.56
CA SER A 418 3.42 30.40 28.39
C SER A 418 4.27 30.82 29.59
N ASP A 419 5.17 29.95 30.05
CA ASP A 419 5.97 30.18 31.25
C ASP A 419 7.30 29.42 31.24
N LYS A 420 8.22 29.91 32.08
CA LYS A 420 9.57 29.37 32.21
C LYS A 420 9.61 27.98 32.85
N GLU A 421 8.66 27.65 33.73
CA GLU A 421 8.59 26.31 34.36
C GLU A 421 8.39 25.22 33.31
N THR A 422 7.56 25.48 32.30
CA THR A 422 7.33 24.56 31.18
C THR A 422 8.61 24.41 30.33
N VAL A 423 9.37 25.49 30.10
CA VAL A 423 10.68 25.43 29.43
C VAL A 423 11.64 24.52 30.21
N GLU A 424 11.77 24.75 31.52
CA GLU A 424 12.64 23.96 32.39
C GLU A 424 12.21 22.49 32.45
N TYR A 425 10.90 22.21 32.44
CA TYR A 425 10.39 20.85 32.39
C TYR A 425 10.79 20.14 31.10
N LEU A 426 10.55 20.78 29.95
CA LEU A 426 10.86 20.23 28.62
C LEU A 426 12.35 19.92 28.45
N LEU A 427 13.23 20.73 29.03
CA LEU A 427 14.69 20.54 28.95
C LEU A 427 15.22 19.42 29.84
N ASN A 428 14.57 19.15 30.98
CA ASN A 428 15.15 18.31 32.04
C ASN A 428 14.46 16.96 32.23
N ASN A 429 13.38 16.66 31.49
CA ASN A 429 12.58 15.46 31.68
C ASN A 429 12.49 14.59 30.43
N ASN A 430 12.07 13.34 30.64
CA ASN A 430 11.69 12.48 29.53
C ASN A 430 10.32 12.92 28.99
N ILE A 431 10.29 13.50 27.79
CA ILE A 431 9.10 14.02 27.13
C ILE A 431 8.55 12.96 26.17
N GLY A 432 7.29 12.61 26.36
CA GLY A 432 6.52 11.83 25.39
C GLY A 432 5.34 12.64 24.86
N PRO A 433 4.65 12.15 23.82
CA PRO A 433 3.52 12.88 23.21
C PRO A 433 2.40 13.22 24.20
N SER A 434 2.16 12.35 25.19
CA SER A 434 1.15 12.59 26.22
C SER A 434 1.47 13.78 27.14
N SER A 435 2.75 14.09 27.35
CA SER A 435 3.18 15.28 28.10
C SER A 435 2.88 16.55 27.32
N ILE A 436 3.18 16.55 26.01
CA ILE A 436 2.90 17.68 25.12
C ILE A 436 1.39 17.95 25.06
N ARG A 437 0.56 16.93 24.84
CA ARG A 437 -0.91 17.08 24.84
C ARG A 437 -1.43 17.67 26.16
N LYS A 438 -0.91 17.24 27.31
CA LYS A 438 -1.26 17.84 28.61
C LYS A 438 -0.85 19.31 28.70
N PHE A 439 0.31 19.68 28.17
CA PHE A 439 0.70 21.09 28.16
C PHE A 439 -0.20 21.93 27.25
N ILE A 440 -0.64 21.40 26.11
CA ILE A 440 -1.62 22.05 25.24
C ILE A 440 -2.97 22.20 25.97
N GLU A 441 -3.51 21.12 26.54
CA GLU A 441 -4.77 21.11 27.30
C GLU A 441 -4.78 22.11 28.47
N ASN A 442 -3.63 22.31 29.11
CA ASN A 442 -3.47 23.25 30.23
C ASN A 442 -3.05 24.66 29.79
N ASN A 443 -3.11 24.99 28.50
CA ASN A 443 -2.70 26.27 27.92
C ASN A 443 -1.25 26.68 28.24
N LYS A 444 -0.37 25.70 28.46
CA LYS A 444 1.08 25.87 28.64
C LYS A 444 1.83 25.95 27.32
N LEU A 445 1.31 25.26 26.32
CA LEU A 445 1.70 25.36 24.93
C LEU A 445 0.53 25.97 24.15
N ILE A 446 0.72 27.18 23.65
CA ILE A 446 -0.30 27.98 22.98
C ILE A 446 0.01 27.99 21.48
N VAL A 447 -0.95 27.58 20.66
CA VAL A 447 -0.78 27.50 19.20
C VAL A 447 -0.35 28.85 18.61
N VAL A 448 0.64 28.82 17.72
CA VAL A 448 1.04 29.98 16.91
C VAL A 448 0.43 29.83 15.52
N ASN A 449 -0.35 30.83 15.11
CA ASN A 449 -0.95 30.88 13.78
C ASN A 449 -0.09 31.71 12.83
N GLY A 450 0.54 31.06 11.87
CA GLY A 450 1.22 31.70 10.74
C GLY A 450 0.27 32.12 9.62
N GLU A 451 0.84 32.54 8.50
CA GLU A 451 0.11 32.84 7.26
C GLU A 451 0.25 31.68 6.26
N GLU A 452 -0.86 31.09 5.83
CA GLU A 452 -0.86 30.04 4.79
C GLU A 452 -0.27 30.60 3.48
N LYS A 453 0.70 29.90 2.91
CA LYS A 453 1.31 30.25 1.62
C LYS A 453 1.00 29.26 0.52
N VAL A 454 0.96 27.97 0.85
CA VAL A 454 0.73 26.89 -0.11
C VAL A 454 -0.12 25.80 0.50
N LYS A 455 -1.01 25.25 -0.31
CA LYS A 455 -1.89 24.14 0.05
C LYS A 455 -1.78 22.99 -0.95
N ILE A 456 -1.61 21.78 -0.41
CA ILE A 456 -1.59 20.51 -1.12
C ILE A 456 -2.81 19.72 -0.64
N GLU A 457 -3.76 19.46 -1.54
CA GLU A 457 -4.95 18.66 -1.25
C GLU A 457 -4.93 17.36 -2.07
N VAL A 458 -4.92 16.22 -1.38
CA VAL A 458 -5.09 14.90 -1.99
C VAL A 458 -6.47 14.36 -1.65
N LYS A 459 -7.33 14.22 -2.67
CA LYS A 459 -8.72 13.78 -2.51
C LYS A 459 -8.83 12.27 -2.58
N TYR A 460 -9.53 11.68 -1.61
CA TYR A 460 -9.82 10.25 -1.56
C TYR A 460 -11.18 10.01 -2.20
N ASP A 461 -11.19 9.15 -3.23
CA ASP A 461 -12.38 8.96 -4.05
C ASP A 461 -13.46 8.17 -3.30
N ASP A 462 -14.73 8.55 -3.53
CA ASP A 462 -15.88 7.83 -3.00
C ASP A 462 -15.94 6.48 -3.74
N SER A 463 -15.66 5.35 -3.08
CA SER A 463 -15.98 4.01 -3.61
C SER A 463 -17.45 3.90 -4.06
N ILE A 464 -18.32 4.77 -3.53
CA ILE A 464 -19.70 4.99 -3.94
C ILE A 464 -19.79 5.63 -5.33
N THR A 465 -18.95 6.59 -5.72
CA THR A 465 -19.00 7.20 -7.07
C THR A 465 -18.68 6.18 -8.15
N ILE A 466 -17.68 5.33 -7.90
CA ILE A 466 -17.31 4.23 -8.81
C ILE A 466 -18.48 3.24 -8.91
N SER A 467 -19.03 2.79 -7.77
CA SER A 467 -20.16 1.88 -7.71
C SER A 467 -21.43 2.46 -8.37
N VAL A 468 -21.71 3.75 -8.18
CA VAL A 468 -22.83 4.48 -8.80
C VAL A 468 -22.61 4.67 -10.30
N LYS A 469 -21.37 4.90 -10.74
CA LYS A 469 -21.03 5.00 -12.17
C LYS A 469 -21.26 3.66 -12.87
N TYR A 470 -20.84 2.55 -12.28
CA TYR A 470 -21.16 1.20 -12.78
C TYR A 470 -22.64 0.86 -12.67
N PHE A 471 -23.32 1.26 -11.60
CA PHE A 471 -24.77 1.07 -11.44
C PHE A 471 -25.58 1.83 -12.50
N ARG A 472 -25.18 3.07 -12.85
CA ARG A 472 -25.79 3.83 -13.96
C ARG A 472 -25.58 3.15 -15.31
N ILE A 473 -24.42 2.56 -15.56
CA ILE A 473 -24.14 1.76 -16.76
C ILE A 473 -25.07 0.54 -16.81
N ILE A 474 -25.26 -0.16 -15.69
CA ILE A 474 -26.19 -1.30 -15.57
C ILE A 474 -27.64 -0.87 -15.85
N LEU A 475 -28.09 0.28 -15.32
CA LEU A 475 -29.43 0.81 -15.59
C LEU A 475 -29.65 1.16 -17.06
N ILE A 476 -28.65 1.75 -17.73
CA ILE A 476 -28.70 2.02 -19.18
C ILE A 476 -28.80 0.71 -19.95
N PHE A 477 -28.03 -0.31 -19.57
CA PHE A 477 -28.08 -1.63 -20.19
C PHE A 477 -29.46 -2.30 -20.03
N ILE A 478 -30.06 -2.27 -18.83
CA ILE A 478 -31.41 -2.78 -18.56
C ILE A 478 -32.46 -2.03 -19.42
N GLY A 479 -32.30 -0.72 -19.57
CA GLY A 479 -33.13 0.12 -20.44
C GLY A 479 -33.06 -0.32 -21.90
N LEU A 480 -31.86 -0.55 -22.43
CA LEU A 480 -31.64 -1.01 -23.80
C LEU A 480 -32.23 -2.41 -24.04
N VAL A 481 -32.02 -3.35 -23.11
CA VAL A 481 -32.61 -4.71 -23.17
C VAL A 481 -34.14 -4.63 -23.17
N SER A 482 -34.73 -3.75 -22.35
CA SER A 482 -36.17 -3.55 -22.30
C SER A 482 -36.75 -2.98 -23.61
N ILE A 483 -36.02 -2.07 -24.28
CA ILE A 483 -36.38 -1.56 -25.60
C ILE A 483 -36.32 -2.68 -26.64
N PHE A 484 -35.25 -3.48 -26.62
CA PHE A 484 -35.08 -4.62 -27.52
C PHE A 484 -36.20 -5.65 -27.35
N TYR A 485 -36.53 -5.99 -26.10
CA TYR A 485 -37.64 -6.90 -25.78
C TYR A 485 -38.99 -6.36 -26.25
N LYS A 486 -39.28 -5.06 -26.06
CA LYS A 486 -40.49 -4.42 -26.60
C LYS A 486 -40.55 -4.49 -28.12
N LYS A 487 -39.41 -4.34 -28.80
CA LYS A 487 -39.31 -4.43 -30.27
C LYS A 487 -39.56 -5.85 -30.77
N ILE A 488 -38.99 -6.87 -30.11
CA ILE A 488 -39.24 -8.29 -30.38
C ILE A 488 -40.72 -8.64 -30.14
N LYS A 489 -41.31 -8.21 -29.03
CA LYS A 489 -42.73 -8.43 -28.74
C LYS A 489 -43.65 -7.79 -29.79
N LYS A 490 -43.30 -6.58 -30.27
CA LYS A 490 -44.05 -5.89 -31.33
C LYS A 490 -43.94 -6.58 -32.69
N LEU A 491 -42.81 -7.22 -32.97
CA LEU A 491 -42.62 -8.06 -34.17
C LEU A 491 -43.41 -9.37 -34.07
N ARG A 492 -43.45 -10.00 -32.89
CA ARG A 492 -44.21 -11.23 -32.65
C ARG A 492 -45.73 -11.01 -32.80
N ASN A 493 -46.24 -9.90 -32.27
CA ASN A 493 -47.65 -9.53 -32.37
C ASN A 493 -48.07 -8.98 -33.75
N LYS A 494 -47.15 -8.87 -34.71
CA LYS A 494 -47.44 -8.48 -36.11
C LYS A 494 -47.52 -9.69 -37.04
N ASN A 495 -47.10 -10.86 -36.57
CA ASN A 495 -47.09 -12.13 -37.29
C ASN A 495 -48.16 -13.10 -36.76
N GLU A 496 -49.04 -12.64 -35.88
CA GLU A 496 -50.36 -13.18 -35.56
C GLU A 496 -51.40 -12.21 -36.12
#